data_AF-A0A2U2BAF8-F1
#
_entry.id   AF-A0A2U2BAF8-F1
#
_cell.length_a   1.000
_cell.length_b   1.000
_cell.length_c   1.000
_cell.angle_alpha   90.00
_cell.angle_beta   90.00
_cell.angle_gamma   90.00
#
_symmetry.space_group_name_H-M   'P 1'
#
loop_
_entity.id
_entity.type
_entity.pdbx_description
1 polymer ?
#
loop_
_entity_poly.entity_id
_entity_poly.type
_entity_poly.pdbx_seq_one_letter_code
_entity_poly.pdbx_strand_id
1 'polypeptide(L)'
;MENSDSQNRFRKILEGFKEADDFNASFKEFFIDRLCRIIEDRYPTLEFSEKMAEHLVLYAENTISYTESVIDKDASFPDFRKKEEVIRMKSVVKKLPDFCEDTEFVDRINSEAKMCMVKFFPEIYDLSGDGFRLLDVNARFFNHGFLSNLSETRETVR
;
A
#
# COMPACT_ATOMS: atom_id res chain seq x y z
N MET A 1 21.70 35.52 18.77
CA MET A 1 20.85 34.43 19.30
C MET A 1 20.02 33.73 18.22
N GLU A 2 19.72 34.36 17.08
CA GLU A 2 18.96 33.72 15.96
C GLU A 2 19.63 32.50 15.32
N ASN A 3 20.97 32.40 15.37
CA ASN A 3 21.71 31.32 14.69
C ASN A 3 21.50 29.93 15.34
N SER A 4 21.28 29.89 16.66
CA SER A 4 21.06 28.63 17.41
C SER A 4 19.67 28.05 17.17
N ASP A 5 18.65 28.90 17.04
CA ASP A 5 17.26 28.46 16.80
C ASP A 5 17.03 28.00 15.35
N SER A 6 17.77 28.58 14.40
CA SER A 6 17.75 28.12 13.01
C SER A 6 18.43 26.75 12.86
N GLN A 7 19.60 26.57 13.49
CA GLN A 7 20.31 25.28 13.49
C GLN A 7 19.50 24.16 14.18
N ASN A 8 18.84 24.48 15.30
CA ASN A 8 17.96 23.52 15.99
C ASN A 8 16.73 23.14 15.15
N ARG A 9 16.14 24.10 14.41
CA ARG A 9 15.04 23.80 13.47
C ARG A 9 15.48 22.93 12.30
N PHE A 10 16.63 23.25 11.70
CA PHE A 10 17.18 22.47 10.60
C PHE A 10 17.50 21.03 11.02
N ARG A 11 18.07 20.86 12.22
CA ARG A 11 18.35 19.53 12.78
C ARG A 11 17.08 18.69 12.97
N LYS A 12 16.01 19.27 13.53
CA LYS A 12 14.72 18.58 13.68
C LYS A 12 14.12 18.16 12.34
N ILE A 13 14.27 18.99 11.31
CA ILE A 13 13.81 18.68 9.96
C ILE A 13 14.60 17.48 9.40
N LEU A 14 15.93 17.45 9.55
CA LEU A 14 16.76 16.33 9.13
C LEU A 14 16.44 15.04 9.88
N GLU A 15 16.19 15.13 11.19
CA GLU A 15 15.76 13.99 12.01
C GLU A 15 14.43 13.43 11.51
N GLY A 16 13.46 14.30 11.18
CA GLY A 16 12.18 13.87 10.58
C GLY A 16 12.32 13.22 9.20
N PHE A 17 13.23 13.71 8.34
CA PHE A 17 13.51 13.04 7.06
C PHE A 17 14.09 11.65 7.26
N LYS A 18 15.02 11.51 8.21
CA LYS A 18 15.61 10.21 8.52
C LYS A 18 14.58 9.22 9.05
N GLU A 19 13.69 9.66 9.94
CA GLU A 19 12.61 8.83 10.47
C GLU A 19 11.67 8.33 9.35
N ALA A 20 11.33 9.20 8.39
CA ALA A 20 10.52 8.82 7.23
C ALA A 20 11.25 7.82 6.32
N ASP A 21 12.55 8.00 6.08
CA ASP A 21 13.36 7.08 5.29
C ASP A 21 13.48 5.70 5.96
N ASP A 22 13.76 5.68 7.27
CA ASP A 22 13.87 4.45 8.07
C ASP A 22 12.51 3.69 8.10
N PHE A 23 11.41 4.43 8.22
CA PHE A 23 10.06 3.87 8.12
C PHE A 23 9.81 3.24 6.74
N ASN A 24 10.05 4.00 5.67
CA ASN A 24 9.82 3.57 4.29
C ASN A 24 10.64 2.31 3.95
N ALA A 25 11.92 2.29 4.34
CA ALA A 25 12.79 1.14 4.14
C ALA A 25 12.25 -0.10 4.88
N SER A 26 11.92 0.05 6.16
CA SER A 26 11.42 -1.05 7.00
C SER A 26 10.08 -1.59 6.50
N PHE A 27 9.17 -0.71 6.07
CA PHE A 27 7.89 -1.11 5.50
C PHE A 27 8.11 -1.90 4.20
N LYS A 28 8.88 -1.35 3.26
CA LYS A 28 9.10 -1.97 1.94
C LYS A 28 9.78 -3.33 2.08
N GLU A 29 10.83 -3.43 2.89
CA GLU A 29 11.53 -4.71 3.13
C GLU A 29 10.56 -5.77 3.66
N PHE A 30 9.81 -5.44 4.72
CA PHE A 30 8.86 -6.37 5.31
C PHE A 30 7.73 -6.74 4.34
N PHE A 31 7.15 -5.75 3.66
CA PHE A 31 6.05 -5.95 2.72
C PHE A 31 6.46 -6.86 1.56
N ILE A 32 7.62 -6.59 0.95
CA ILE A 32 8.13 -7.34 -0.19
C ILE A 32 8.46 -8.79 0.21
N ASP A 33 9.16 -9.01 1.33
CA ASP A 33 9.46 -10.36 1.83
C ASP A 33 8.19 -11.21 2.00
N ARG A 34 7.14 -10.63 2.57
CA ARG A 34 5.88 -11.33 2.83
C ARG A 34 5.15 -11.69 1.53
N LEU A 35 5.11 -10.78 0.56
CA LEU A 35 4.49 -11.07 -0.74
C LEU A 35 5.31 -12.06 -1.57
N CYS A 36 6.64 -11.95 -1.56
CA CYS A 36 7.52 -12.90 -2.25
C CYS A 36 7.24 -14.33 -1.79
N ARG A 37 7.13 -14.58 -0.48
CA ARG A 37 6.81 -15.92 0.05
C ARG A 37 5.48 -16.46 -0.49
N ILE A 38 4.43 -15.64 -0.55
CA ILE A 38 3.13 -16.05 -1.09
C ILE A 38 3.23 -16.38 -2.59
N ILE A 39 4.02 -15.60 -3.33
CA ILE A 39 4.24 -15.79 -4.77
C ILE A 39 5.06 -17.05 -5.02
N GLU A 40 6.13 -17.27 -4.27
CA GLU A 40 7.00 -18.47 -4.35
C GLU A 40 6.23 -19.74 -4.00
N ASP A 41 5.41 -19.72 -2.94
CA ASP A 41 4.53 -20.83 -2.57
C ASP A 41 3.61 -21.23 -3.74
N ARG A 42 3.10 -20.24 -4.47
CA ARG A 42 2.14 -20.44 -5.58
C ARG A 42 2.81 -20.79 -6.90
N TYR A 43 3.99 -20.23 -7.15
CA TYR A 43 4.75 -20.34 -8.39
C TYR A 43 6.23 -20.67 -8.07
N PRO A 44 6.53 -21.89 -7.62
CA PRO A 44 7.88 -22.25 -7.14
C PRO A 44 8.94 -22.26 -8.24
N THR A 45 8.52 -22.26 -9.51
CA THR A 45 9.42 -22.21 -10.68
C THR A 45 9.49 -20.81 -11.30
N LEU A 46 8.89 -19.80 -10.67
CA LEU A 46 8.94 -18.43 -11.17
C LEU A 46 10.31 -17.83 -10.87
N GLU A 47 11.03 -17.39 -11.91
CA GLU A 47 12.24 -16.60 -11.73
C GLU A 47 11.87 -15.14 -11.47
N PHE A 48 12.36 -14.58 -10.35
CA PHE A 48 12.15 -13.18 -10.01
C PHE A 48 13.00 -12.29 -10.93
N SER A 49 12.32 -11.67 -11.91
CA SER A 49 12.92 -10.68 -12.79
C SER A 49 13.04 -9.31 -12.11
N GLU A 50 13.90 -8.46 -12.67
CA GLU A 50 14.00 -7.04 -12.26
C GLU A 50 12.64 -6.33 -12.33
N LYS A 51 11.88 -6.57 -13.41
CA LYS A 51 10.51 -6.05 -13.58
C LYS A 51 9.57 -6.49 -12.46
N MET A 52 9.68 -7.73 -11.98
CA MET A 52 8.90 -8.19 -10.82
C MET A 52 9.26 -7.44 -9.55
N ALA A 53 10.55 -7.23 -9.31
CA ALA A 53 11.04 -6.48 -8.16
C ALA A 53 10.53 -5.02 -8.20
N GLU A 54 10.55 -4.37 -9.37
CA GLU A 54 9.98 -3.04 -9.57
C GLU A 54 8.48 -3.01 -9.24
N HIS A 55 7.70 -4.00 -9.70
CA HIS A 55 6.27 -4.07 -9.39
C HIS A 55 5.98 -4.26 -7.91
N LEU A 56 6.80 -5.03 -7.19
CA LEU A 56 6.70 -5.21 -5.74
C LEU A 56 7.02 -3.93 -4.97
N VAL A 57 8.09 -3.23 -5.37
CA VAL A 57 8.45 -1.92 -4.80
C VAL A 57 7.34 -0.91 -5.03
N LEU A 58 6.83 -0.81 -6.26
CA LEU A 58 5.73 0.07 -6.61
C LEU A 58 4.46 -0.25 -5.81
N TYR A 59 4.17 -1.53 -5.57
CA TYR A 59 3.01 -1.91 -4.78
C TYR A 59 3.16 -1.52 -3.30
N ALA A 60 4.36 -1.67 -2.74
CA ALA A 60 4.67 -1.20 -1.40
C ALA A 60 4.54 0.34 -1.29
N GLU A 61 5.06 1.09 -2.25
CA GLU A 61 4.98 2.55 -2.31
C GLU A 61 3.55 3.05 -2.43
N ASN A 62 2.76 2.43 -3.29
CA ASN A 62 1.33 2.73 -3.39
C ASN A 62 0.64 2.44 -2.06
N THR A 63 0.98 1.33 -1.39
CA THR A 63 0.41 0.96 -0.10
C THR A 63 0.67 1.98 0.99
N ILE A 64 1.89 2.48 1.10
CA ILE A 64 2.22 3.60 1.99
C ILE A 64 1.36 4.82 1.61
N SER A 65 1.44 5.22 0.34
CA SER A 65 0.83 6.46 -0.16
C SER A 65 -0.69 6.52 0.05
N TYR A 66 -1.43 5.45 -0.29
CA TYR A 66 -2.88 5.46 -0.09
C TYR A 66 -3.25 5.29 1.38
N THR A 67 -2.44 4.61 2.20
CA THR A 67 -2.74 4.45 3.63
C THR A 67 -2.64 5.79 4.33
N GLU A 68 -1.53 6.51 4.14
CA GLU A 68 -1.33 7.88 4.66
C GLU A 68 -2.44 8.81 4.16
N SER A 69 -2.73 8.77 2.86
CA SER A 69 -3.78 9.61 2.28
C SER A 69 -5.16 9.34 2.88
N VAL A 70 -5.49 8.08 3.18
CA VAL A 70 -6.77 7.74 3.81
C VAL A 70 -6.81 8.21 5.26
N ILE A 71 -5.73 8.04 6.02
CA ILE A 71 -5.61 8.55 7.39
C ILE A 71 -5.82 10.07 7.42
N ASP A 72 -5.12 10.80 6.56
CA ASP A 72 -5.23 12.26 6.45
C ASP A 72 -6.65 12.71 6.07
N LYS A 73 -7.25 12.04 5.08
CA LYS A 73 -8.61 12.34 4.64
C LYS A 73 -9.62 12.05 5.75
N ASP A 74 -9.47 10.95 6.47
CA ASP A 74 -10.41 10.61 7.55
C ASP A 74 -10.28 11.58 8.73
N ALA A 75 -9.08 12.04 9.05
CA ALA A 75 -8.88 13.05 10.09
C ALA A 75 -9.40 14.45 9.70
N SER A 76 -9.28 14.83 8.42
CA SER A 76 -9.50 16.22 7.98
C SER A 76 -10.82 16.48 7.27
N PHE A 77 -11.44 15.47 6.65
CA PHE A 77 -12.65 15.68 5.86
C PHE A 77 -13.91 15.69 6.72
N PRO A 78 -14.90 16.55 6.41
CA PRO A 78 -16.23 16.40 6.97
C PRO A 78 -16.90 15.13 6.43
N ASP A 79 -17.81 14.54 7.21
CA ASP A 79 -18.42 13.23 6.93
C ASP A 79 -19.01 13.08 5.53
N PHE A 80 -19.64 14.12 4.99
CA PHE A 80 -20.22 14.05 3.64
C PHE A 80 -19.14 13.83 2.57
N ARG A 81 -17.96 14.44 2.71
CA ARG A 81 -16.84 14.25 1.76
C ARG A 81 -16.24 12.85 1.88
N LYS A 82 -16.16 12.29 3.10
CA LYS A 82 -15.70 10.90 3.32
C LYS A 82 -16.59 9.91 2.57
N LYS A 83 -17.91 10.07 2.69
CA LYS A 83 -18.90 9.22 1.98
C LYS A 83 -18.77 9.33 0.47
N GLU A 84 -18.58 10.53 -0.05
CA GLU A 84 -18.35 10.72 -1.48
C GLU A 84 -17.08 10.02 -1.98
N GLU A 85 -15.96 10.12 -1.26
CA GLU A 85 -14.71 9.41 -1.62
C GLU A 85 -14.95 7.90 -1.69
N VAL A 86 -15.63 7.32 -0.68
CA VAL A 86 -15.97 5.89 -0.66
C VAL A 86 -16.84 5.52 -1.86
N ILE A 87 -17.85 6.32 -2.20
CA ILE A 87 -18.73 6.06 -3.34
C ILE A 87 -17.96 6.11 -4.66
N ARG A 88 -17.12 7.15 -4.84
CA ARG A 88 -16.28 7.30 -6.03
C ARG A 88 -15.36 6.10 -6.19
N MET A 89 -14.63 5.73 -5.14
CA MET A 89 -13.67 4.63 -5.22
C MET A 89 -14.35 3.28 -5.44
N LYS A 90 -15.51 3.03 -4.81
CA LYS A 90 -16.31 1.82 -5.06
C LYS A 90 -16.75 1.72 -6.51
N SER A 91 -17.12 2.85 -7.13
CA SER A 91 -17.51 2.89 -8.55
C SER A 91 -16.34 2.53 -9.48
N VAL A 92 -15.12 2.94 -9.13
CA VAL A 92 -13.89 2.56 -9.86
C VAL A 92 -13.62 1.07 -9.71
N VAL A 93 -13.57 0.56 -8.47
CA VAL A 93 -13.27 -0.86 -8.21
C VAL A 93 -14.29 -1.80 -8.83
N LYS A 94 -15.58 -1.42 -8.85
CA LYS A 94 -16.64 -2.22 -9.49
C LYS A 94 -16.44 -2.41 -11.00
N LYS A 95 -15.68 -1.52 -11.66
CA LYS A 95 -15.41 -1.60 -13.10
C LYS A 95 -14.13 -2.37 -13.43
N LEU A 96 -13.36 -2.77 -12.42
CA LEU A 96 -12.15 -3.54 -12.64
C LEU A 96 -12.56 -4.94 -13.13
N PRO A 97 -11.90 -5.45 -14.20
CA PRO A 97 -12.15 -6.80 -14.68
C PRO A 97 -11.62 -7.83 -13.69
N ASP A 98 -12.28 -8.97 -13.59
CA ASP A 98 -11.78 -10.10 -12.81
C ASP A 98 -10.53 -10.66 -13.51
N PHE A 99 -9.36 -10.50 -12.89
CA PHE A 99 -8.08 -10.88 -13.49
C PHE A 99 -7.59 -12.28 -13.08
N CYS A 100 -8.21 -12.90 -12.07
CA CYS A 100 -7.76 -14.19 -11.56
C CYS A 100 -8.93 -15.10 -11.21
N GLU A 101 -8.90 -16.32 -11.75
CA GLU A 101 -9.83 -17.40 -11.39
C GLU A 101 -9.54 -17.95 -9.98
N ASP A 102 -8.31 -17.75 -9.48
CA ASP A 102 -7.84 -18.24 -8.18
C ASP A 102 -8.05 -17.18 -7.09
N THR A 103 -9.27 -17.15 -6.56
CA THR A 103 -9.69 -16.21 -5.53
C THR A 103 -8.89 -16.35 -4.23
N GLU A 104 -8.43 -17.56 -3.89
CA GLU A 104 -7.67 -17.81 -2.66
C GLU A 104 -6.30 -17.11 -2.71
N PHE A 105 -5.58 -17.22 -3.82
CA PHE A 105 -4.31 -16.51 -4.00
C PHE A 105 -4.48 -14.99 -3.92
N VAL A 106 -5.50 -14.45 -4.59
CA VAL A 106 -5.81 -13.02 -4.58
C VAL A 106 -6.14 -12.53 -3.17
N ASP A 107 -6.95 -13.29 -2.44
CA ASP A 107 -7.34 -12.96 -1.07
C ASP A 107 -6.15 -13.03 -0.10
N ARG A 108 -5.21 -13.98 -0.31
CA ARG A 108 -3.97 -14.05 0.47
C ARG A 108 -3.10 -12.81 0.27
N ILE A 109 -2.85 -12.39 -0.97
CA ILE A 109 -2.07 -11.17 -1.26
C ILE A 109 -2.74 -9.94 -0.63
N ASN A 110 -4.05 -9.78 -0.84
CA ASN A 110 -4.81 -8.64 -0.29
C ASN A 110 -4.79 -8.62 1.25
N SER A 111 -4.95 -9.77 1.88
CA SER A 111 -4.93 -9.90 3.35
C SER A 111 -3.54 -9.59 3.92
N GLU A 112 -2.49 -10.04 3.25
CA GLU A 112 -1.11 -9.79 3.68
C GLU A 112 -0.76 -8.29 3.56
N ALA A 113 -1.18 -7.64 2.47
CA ALA A 113 -1.01 -6.19 2.32
C ALA A 113 -1.72 -5.42 3.45
N LYS A 114 -2.93 -5.82 3.82
CA LYS A 114 -3.68 -5.24 4.95
C LYS A 114 -3.03 -5.48 6.29
N MET A 115 -2.46 -6.66 6.51
CA MET A 115 -1.70 -6.94 7.72
C MET A 115 -0.49 -6.02 7.83
N CYS A 116 0.24 -5.80 6.73
CA CYS A 116 1.35 -4.86 6.70
C CYS A 116 0.89 -3.43 7.02
N MET A 117 -0.22 -2.97 6.46
CA MET A 117 -0.80 -1.65 6.80
C MET A 117 -1.05 -1.53 8.30
N VAL A 118 -1.80 -2.47 8.90
CA VAL A 118 -2.15 -2.44 10.33
C VAL A 118 -0.91 -2.50 11.23
N LYS A 119 0.13 -3.23 10.81
CA LYS A 119 1.37 -3.35 11.57
C LYS A 119 2.17 -2.05 11.63
N PHE A 120 2.20 -1.29 10.54
CA PHE A 120 3.06 -0.12 10.40
C PHE A 120 2.34 1.21 10.64
N PHE A 121 1.02 1.27 10.43
CA PHE A 121 0.21 2.47 10.60
C PHE A 121 -0.78 2.28 11.76
N PRO A 122 -0.37 2.56 13.01
CA PRO A 122 -1.24 2.42 14.18
C PRO A 122 -2.49 3.31 14.11
N GLU A 123 -2.45 4.42 13.37
CA GLU A 123 -3.57 5.34 13.15
C GLU A 123 -4.76 4.67 12.48
N ILE A 124 -4.55 3.51 11.83
CA ILE A 124 -5.64 2.71 11.27
C ILE A 124 -6.68 2.35 12.33
N TYR A 125 -6.27 2.11 13.58
CA TYR A 125 -7.18 1.75 14.67
C TYR A 125 -8.19 2.87 15.00
N ASP A 126 -7.85 4.12 14.69
CA ASP A 126 -8.66 5.29 14.99
C ASP A 126 -9.55 5.74 13.81
N LEU A 127 -9.47 5.04 12.67
CA LEU A 127 -10.28 5.38 11.50
C LEU A 127 -11.77 5.29 11.78
N SER A 128 -12.52 6.24 11.23
CA SER A 128 -13.97 6.14 11.16
C SER A 128 -14.40 4.97 10.27
N GLY A 129 -15.67 4.56 10.39
CA GLY A 129 -16.22 3.51 9.54
C GLY A 129 -16.14 3.81 8.03
N ASP A 130 -16.15 5.09 7.63
CA ASP A 130 -15.96 5.48 6.24
C ASP A 130 -14.47 5.51 5.85
N GLY A 131 -13.57 5.89 6.78
CA GLY A 131 -12.13 5.76 6.62
C GLY A 131 -11.71 4.30 6.36
N PHE A 132 -12.18 3.36 7.20
CA PHE A 132 -11.93 1.93 6.99
C PHE A 132 -12.45 1.42 5.64
N ARG A 133 -13.65 1.84 5.23
CA ARG A 133 -14.19 1.45 3.91
C ARG A 133 -13.37 2.02 2.77
N LEU A 134 -12.88 3.26 2.91
CA LEU A 134 -12.05 3.88 1.90
C LEU A 134 -10.70 3.15 1.79
N LEU A 135 -10.10 2.77 2.93
CA LEU A 135 -8.87 1.99 2.98
C LEU A 135 -9.05 0.63 2.29
N ASP A 136 -10.11 -0.11 2.62
CA ASP A 136 -10.39 -1.43 2.02
C ASP A 136 -10.57 -1.35 0.50
N VAL A 137 -11.27 -0.33 0.01
CA VAL A 137 -11.52 -0.20 -1.43
C VAL A 137 -10.27 0.27 -2.18
N ASN A 138 -9.42 1.13 -1.59
CA ASN A 138 -8.11 1.45 -2.16
C ASN A 138 -7.20 0.23 -2.20
N ALA A 139 -7.14 -0.55 -1.11
CA ALA A 139 -6.36 -1.79 -1.07
C ALA A 139 -6.73 -2.74 -2.22
N ARG A 140 -8.03 -2.93 -2.48
CA ARG A 140 -8.51 -3.74 -3.61
C ARG A 140 -8.08 -3.19 -4.97
N PHE A 141 -8.14 -1.87 -5.16
CA PHE A 141 -7.74 -1.22 -6.40
C PHE A 141 -6.25 -1.43 -6.70
N PHE A 142 -5.37 -1.15 -5.73
CA PHE A 142 -3.94 -1.31 -5.94
C PHE A 142 -3.51 -2.78 -5.98
N ASN A 143 -4.18 -3.66 -5.23
CA ASN A 143 -3.99 -5.11 -5.34
C ASN A 143 -4.32 -5.61 -6.75
N HIS A 144 -5.42 -5.14 -7.33
CA HIS A 144 -5.79 -5.46 -8.72
C HIS A 144 -4.71 -5.03 -9.72
N GLY A 145 -4.19 -3.80 -9.58
CA GLY A 145 -3.09 -3.32 -10.42
C GLY A 145 -1.83 -4.18 -10.29
N PHE A 146 -1.46 -4.55 -9.06
CA PHE A 146 -0.32 -5.44 -8.81
C PHE A 146 -0.50 -6.82 -9.46
N LEU A 147 -1.66 -7.46 -9.25
CA LEU A 147 -1.96 -8.79 -9.80
C LEU A 147 -2.04 -8.80 -11.33
N SER A 148 -2.53 -7.72 -11.93
CA SER A 148 -2.54 -7.57 -13.39
C SER A 148 -1.11 -7.56 -13.94
N ASN A 149 -0.22 -6.74 -13.36
CA ASN A 149 1.20 -6.71 -13.74
C ASN A 149 1.92 -8.05 -13.48
N LEU A 150 1.55 -8.74 -12.40
CA LEU A 150 2.08 -10.07 -12.07
C LEU A 150 1.70 -11.08 -13.16
N SER A 151 0.45 -11.05 -13.65
CA SER A 151 0.01 -11.93 -14.75
C SER A 151 0.75 -11.67 -16.06
N GLU A 152 0.90 -10.41 -16.46
CA GLU A 152 1.62 -10.04 -17.69
C GLU A 152 3.09 -10.49 -17.67
N THR A 153 3.74 -10.33 -16.52
CA THR A 153 5.15 -10.73 -16.34
C THR A 153 5.31 -12.25 -16.46
N ARG A 154 4.29 -13.03 -16.05
CA ARG A 154 4.28 -14.49 -16.20
C ARG A 154 4.04 -14.95 -17.64
N GLU A 155 3.27 -14.21 -18.43
CA GLU A 155 3.03 -14.52 -19.85
C GLU A 155 4.26 -14.25 -20.71
N THR A 156 5.10 -13.29 -20.32
CA THR A 156 6.30 -12.91 -21.08
C THR A 156 7.46 -13.91 -20.92
N VAL A 157 7.43 -14.77 -19.91
CA VAL A 157 8.49 -15.73 -19.55
C VAL A 157 8.21 -17.15 -20.10
N ARG A 158 7.09 -17.34 -20.83
CA ARG A 158 6.76 -18.60 -21.51
C ARG A 158 7.14 -18.58 -22.98
#